data_AF-A0A7C3GYS7-F1
#
_entry.id   AF-A0A7C3GYS7-F1
#
_cell.length_a   1.000
_cell.length_b   1.000
_cell.length_c   1.000
_cell.angle_alpha   90.00
_cell.angle_beta   90.00
_cell.angle_gamma   90.00
#
_symmetry.space_group_name_H-M   'P 1'
#
loop_
_entity.id
_entity.type
_entity.pdbx_description
1 polymer ?
#
loop_
_entity_poly.entity_id
_entity_poly.type
_entity_poly.pdbx_seq_one_letter_code
_entity_poly.pdbx_strand_id
1 'polypeptide(L)'
;MLFCWLKISLEVLFCRSRQEKTIFMDINKFTHKSQEAIKAAQELALSKNQQQVDTFHLLSVLMSQSESIVPTILQKMEVNISDLQKDVENEIEKLPKVS
;
A
#
# COMPACT_ATOMS: atom_id res chain seq x y z
N MET A 1 -0.32 31.97 -50.99
CA MET A 1 -0.22 32.18 -49.53
C MET A 1 -1.45 31.71 -48.73
N LEU A 2 -2.37 30.89 -49.28
CA LEU A 2 -3.47 30.29 -48.50
C LEU A 2 -3.20 28.83 -48.06
N PHE A 3 -2.10 28.23 -48.48
CA PHE A 3 -1.80 26.80 -48.21
C PHE A 3 -0.88 26.55 -47.00
N CYS A 4 -0.41 27.60 -46.31
CA CYS A 4 0.37 27.44 -45.08
C CYS A 4 -0.53 27.47 -43.83
N TRP A 5 -1.68 28.16 -43.89
CA TRP A 5 -2.62 28.29 -42.77
C TRP A 5 -3.54 27.08 -42.57
N LEU A 6 -3.73 26.22 -43.58
CA LEU A 6 -4.55 25.01 -43.40
C LEU A 6 -3.79 23.86 -42.69
N LYS A 7 -2.46 23.93 -42.64
CA LYS A 7 -1.61 22.91 -42.00
C LYS A 7 -1.41 23.13 -40.50
N ILE A 8 -1.74 24.33 -40.00
CA ILE A 8 -1.62 24.72 -38.58
C ILE A 8 -2.89 24.41 -37.77
N SER A 9 -4.05 24.27 -38.41
CA SER A 9 -5.28 23.86 -37.70
C SER A 9 -5.37 22.35 -37.42
N LEU A 10 -4.50 21.52 -38.01
CA LEU A 10 -4.56 20.05 -37.84
C LEU A 10 -3.73 19.53 -36.66
N GLU A 11 -2.75 20.31 -36.16
CA GLU A 11 -1.97 19.91 -34.97
C GLU A 11 -2.73 20.12 -33.65
N VAL A 12 -3.77 20.95 -33.63
CA VAL A 12 -4.58 21.20 -32.42
C VAL A 12 -5.59 20.08 -32.14
N LEU A 13 -5.73 19.09 -33.05
CA LEU A 13 -6.57 17.91 -32.84
C LEU A 13 -5.83 16.71 -32.22
N PHE A 14 -4.50 16.77 -32.08
CA PHE A 14 -3.69 15.68 -31.54
C PHE A 14 -2.87 16.10 -30.31
N CYS A 15 -3.53 16.74 -29.35
CA CYS A 15 -3.03 16.83 -27.97
C CYS A 15 -4.08 16.27 -27.00
N ARG A 16 -4.76 15.18 -27.39
CA ARG A 16 -5.80 14.50 -26.63
C ARG A 16 -5.37 13.08 -26.26
N SER A 17 -4.32 12.94 -25.45
CA SER A 17 -4.07 11.72 -24.68
C SER A 17 -3.04 11.92 -23.56
N ARG A 18 -3.21 12.96 -22.73
CA ARG A 18 -2.75 12.83 -21.34
C ARG A 18 -3.69 11.82 -20.70
N GLN A 19 -3.30 10.55 -20.74
CA GLN A 19 -3.94 9.49 -19.99
C GLN A 19 -3.91 9.93 -18.51
N GLU A 20 -5.05 10.41 -18.01
CA GLU A 20 -5.31 10.39 -16.58
C GLU A 20 -5.27 8.92 -16.19
N LYS A 21 -4.09 8.48 -15.77
CA LYS A 21 -3.89 7.13 -15.30
C LYS A 21 -4.69 7.04 -14.01
N THR A 22 -5.92 6.54 -14.09
CA THR A 22 -6.69 6.18 -12.90
C THR A 22 -5.77 5.30 -12.08
N ILE A 23 -5.39 5.76 -10.88
CA ILE A 23 -4.58 5.00 -9.93
C ILE A 23 -5.45 3.89 -9.33
N PHE A 24 -5.93 2.98 -10.17
CA PHE A 24 -6.49 1.73 -9.73
C PHE A 24 -5.32 0.85 -9.26
N MET A 25 -5.32 0.49 -7.98
CA MET A 25 -4.32 -0.42 -7.43
C MET A 25 -4.57 -1.81 -7.98
N ASP A 26 -3.62 -2.31 -8.77
CA ASP A 26 -3.62 -3.69 -9.27
C ASP A 26 -2.84 -4.58 -8.30
N ILE A 27 -3.57 -5.38 -7.51
CA ILE A 27 -2.98 -6.30 -6.52
C ILE A 27 -2.07 -7.34 -7.18
N ASN A 28 -2.28 -7.67 -8.45
CA ASN A 28 -1.46 -8.66 -9.16
C ASN A 28 -0.03 -8.18 -9.43
N LYS A 29 0.25 -6.88 -9.27
CA LYS A 29 1.58 -6.30 -9.45
C LYS A 29 2.47 -6.40 -8.22
N PHE A 30 1.93 -6.83 -7.08
CA PHE A 30 2.72 -7.08 -5.88
C PHE A 30 3.32 -8.49 -5.89
N THR A 31 4.39 -8.70 -5.13
CA THR A 31 4.94 -10.05 -4.93
C THR A 31 3.91 -10.94 -4.22
N HIS A 32 3.99 -12.26 -4.40
CA HIS A 32 3.09 -13.20 -3.73
C HIS A 32 3.08 -13.02 -2.21
N LYS A 33 4.26 -12.86 -1.58
CA LYS A 33 4.39 -12.62 -0.13
C LYS A 33 3.75 -11.31 0.32
N SER A 34 3.86 -10.25 -0.48
CA SER A 34 3.19 -8.97 -0.20
C SER A 34 1.67 -9.08 -0.31
N GLN A 35 1.17 -9.84 -1.30
CA GLN A 35 -0.27 -10.08 -1.43
C GLN A 35 -0.81 -10.88 -0.23
N GLU A 36 -0.07 -11.89 0.23
CA GLU A 36 -0.36 -12.63 1.47
C GLU A 36 -0.37 -11.70 2.68
N ALA A 37 0.62 -10.82 2.82
CA ALA A 37 0.72 -9.86 3.92
C ALA A 37 -0.49 -8.93 3.98
N ILE A 38 -0.94 -8.40 2.84
CA ILE A 38 -2.11 -7.53 2.75
C ILE A 38 -3.38 -8.27 3.18
N LYS A 39 -3.56 -9.53 2.76
CA LYS A 39 -4.69 -10.36 3.17
C LYS A 39 -4.67 -10.65 4.67
N ALA A 40 -3.52 -11.06 5.20
CA ALA A 40 -3.36 -11.31 6.63
C ALA A 40 -3.57 -10.03 7.47
N ALA A 41 -3.22 -8.85 6.95
CA ALA A 41 -3.48 -7.58 7.63
C ALA A 41 -4.99 -7.26 7.70
N GLN A 42 -5.74 -7.58 6.64
CA GLN A 42 -7.19 -7.50 6.63
C GLN A 42 -7.81 -8.47 7.64
N GLU A 43 -7.35 -9.72 7.67
CA GLU A 43 -7.79 -10.73 8.65
C GLU A 43 -7.51 -10.30 10.09
N LEU A 44 -6.33 -9.70 10.34
CA LEU A 44 -5.96 -9.18 11.65
C LEU A 44 -6.91 -8.06 12.10
N ALA A 45 -7.20 -7.09 11.24
CA ALA A 45 -8.14 -6.01 11.56
C ALA A 45 -9.54 -6.57 11.88
N LEU A 46 -10.04 -7.53 11.09
CA LEU A 46 -11.30 -8.20 11.35
C LEU A 46 -11.30 -8.94 12.69
N SER A 47 -10.21 -9.63 13.03
CA SER A 47 -10.06 -10.35 14.30
C SER A 47 -10.10 -9.43 15.53
N LYS A 48 -9.67 -8.17 15.35
CA LYS A 48 -9.68 -7.13 16.38
C LYS A 48 -10.98 -6.31 16.40
N ASN A 49 -11.99 -6.69 15.60
CA ASN A 49 -13.25 -5.98 15.39
C ASN A 49 -13.03 -4.54 14.91
N GLN A 50 -12.07 -4.35 14.00
CA GLN A 50 -11.70 -3.07 13.42
C GLN A 50 -12.09 -3.06 11.94
N GLN A 51 -12.98 -2.15 11.55
CA GLN A 51 -13.52 -2.09 10.19
C GLN A 51 -12.49 -1.56 9.17
N GLN A 52 -11.54 -0.76 9.64
CA GLN A 52 -10.51 -0.15 8.81
C GLN A 52 -9.18 -0.88 8.99
N VAL A 53 -8.54 -1.22 7.88
CA VAL A 53 -7.15 -1.68 7.88
C VAL A 53 -6.23 -0.46 7.93
N ASP A 54 -5.55 -0.30 9.05
CA ASP A 54 -4.45 0.65 9.21
C ASP A 54 -3.06 0.01 8.98
N THR A 55 -2.06 0.87 8.82
CA THR A 55 -0.63 0.58 8.65
C THR A 55 -0.09 -0.33 9.75
N PHE A 56 -0.55 -0.18 10.98
CA PHE A 56 -0.10 -1.00 12.12
C PHE A 56 -0.43 -2.49 11.94
N HIS A 57 -1.58 -2.82 11.32
CA HIS A 57 -1.91 -4.22 11.02
C HIS A 57 -0.94 -4.82 10.03
N LEU A 58 -0.63 -4.08 8.96
CA LEU A 58 0.33 -4.53 7.96
C LEU A 58 1.72 -4.69 8.55
N LEU A 59 2.16 -3.75 9.38
CA LEU A 59 3.45 -3.83 10.07
C LEU A 59 3.51 -5.06 11.00
N SER A 60 2.48 -5.28 11.82
CA SER A 60 2.39 -6.44 12.72
C SER A 60 2.52 -7.76 11.95
N VAL A 61 1.81 -7.88 10.83
CA VAL A 61 1.92 -9.05 9.94
C VAL A 61 3.31 -9.17 9.35
N LEU A 62 3.88 -8.10 8.80
CA LEU A 62 5.21 -8.15 8.19
C LEU A 62 6.32 -8.47 9.20
N MET A 63 6.15 -8.12 10.48
CA MET A 63 7.10 -8.46 11.54
C MET A 63 6.99 -9.92 12.00
N SER A 64 5.85 -10.58 11.79
CA SER A 64 5.59 -11.95 12.25
C SER A 64 5.58 -13.00 11.12
N GLN A 65 5.37 -12.57 9.87
CA GLN A 65 5.31 -13.44 8.70
C GLN A 65 6.63 -14.15 8.44
N SER A 66 6.55 -15.46 8.15
CA SER A 66 7.69 -16.26 7.73
C SER A 66 8.28 -15.74 6.42
N GLU A 67 9.62 -15.72 6.34
CA GLU A 67 10.38 -15.22 5.17
C GLU A 67 10.22 -13.71 4.89
N SER A 68 9.67 -12.95 5.83
CA SER A 68 9.67 -11.49 5.73
C SER A 68 11.08 -10.92 5.86
N ILE A 69 11.40 -9.92 5.05
CA ILE A 69 12.65 -9.16 5.14
C ILE A 69 12.62 -8.12 6.29
N VAL A 70 11.43 -7.78 6.78
CA VAL A 70 11.24 -6.70 7.76
C VAL A 70 11.98 -6.97 9.08
N PRO A 71 11.88 -8.15 9.72
CA PRO A 71 12.64 -8.46 10.93
C PRO A 71 14.15 -8.32 10.73
N THR A 72 14.67 -8.77 9.58
CA THR A 72 16.09 -8.67 9.24
C THR A 72 16.55 -7.21 9.12
N ILE A 73 15.72 -6.34 8.52
CA ILE A 73 16.03 -4.90 8.42
C ILE A 73 16.00 -4.25 9.81
N LEU A 74 14.98 -4.55 10.62
CA LEU A 74 14.85 -4.01 11.97
C LEU A 74 16.03 -4.43 12.87
N GLN A 75 16.48 -5.68 12.78
CA GLN A 75 17.68 -6.16 13.49
C GLN A 75 18.94 -5.40 13.07
N LYS A 76 19.12 -5.15 11.77
CA LYS A 76 20.25 -4.35 11.26
C LYS A 76 20.23 -2.89 11.71
N MET A 77 19.04 -2.37 12.03
CA MET A 77 18.86 -1.05 12.62
C MET A 77 19.01 -1.05 14.14
N GLU A 78 19.40 -2.18 14.74
CA GLU A 78 19.54 -2.35 16.19
C GLU A 78 18.24 -2.07 16.97
N VAL A 79 17.09 -2.24 16.31
CA VAL A 79 15.77 -2.06 16.94
C VAL A 79 15.41 -3.32 17.73
N ASN A 80 14.97 -3.15 18.98
CA ASN A 80 14.40 -4.24 19.76
C ASN A 80 13.03 -4.61 19.18
N ILE A 81 12.98 -5.69 18.40
CA ILE A 81 11.76 -6.17 17.75
C ILE A 81 10.67 -6.51 18.77
N SER A 82 11.01 -7.07 19.92
CA SER A 82 10.00 -7.45 20.92
C SER A 82 9.30 -6.23 21.51
N ASP A 83 10.04 -5.16 21.77
CA ASP A 83 9.46 -3.92 22.29
C ASP A 83 8.63 -3.23 21.20
N LEU A 84 9.15 -3.18 19.96
CA LEU A 84 8.39 -2.65 18.83
C LEU A 84 7.09 -3.41 18.58
N GLN A 85 7.08 -4.74 18.72
CA GLN A 85 5.86 -5.55 18.58
C GLN A 85 4.82 -5.16 19.62
N LYS A 86 5.23 -4.96 20.88
CA LYS A 86 4.32 -4.51 21.95
C LYS A 86 3.77 -3.13 21.66
N ASP A 87 4.62 -2.20 21.21
CA ASP A 87 4.20 -0.85 20.87
C ASP A 87 3.19 -0.86 19.71
N VAL A 88 3.45 -1.64 18.66
CA VAL A 88 2.52 -1.81 17.54
C VAL A 88 1.20 -2.43 18.00
N GLU A 89 1.24 -3.44 18.86
CA GLU A 89 0.01 -4.04 19.40
C GLU A 89 -0.79 -3.03 20.24
N ASN A 90 -0.13 -2.23 21.07
CA ASN A 90 -0.78 -1.15 21.82
C ASN A 90 -1.42 -0.10 20.90
N GLU A 91 -0.78 0.26 19.78
CA GLU A 91 -1.37 1.17 18.80
C GLU A 91 -2.58 0.55 18.09
N ILE A 92 -2.52 -0.73 17.73
CA ILE A 92 -3.67 -1.45 17.18
C ILE A 92 -4.84 -1.42 18.16
N GLU A 93 -4.62 -1.67 19.44
CA GLU A 93 -5.70 -1.68 20.44
C GLU A 93 -6.41 -0.32 20.61
N LYS A 94 -5.74 0.79 20.28
CA LYS A 94 -6.31 2.15 20.31
C LYS A 94 -7.20 2.46 19.11
N LEU A 95 -7.12 1.68 18.02
CA LEU A 95 -7.90 1.94 16.81
C LEU A 95 -9.41 1.74 17.04
N PRO A 96 -10.27 2.45 16.29
CA PRO A 96 -11.72 2.37 16.45
C PRO A 96 -12.27 0.95 16.26
N LYS A 97 -13.02 0.46 17.24
CA LYS A 97 -13.67 -0.86 17.21
C LYS A 97 -15.16 -0.71 16.94
N VAL A 98 -15.70 -1.59 16.10
CA VAL A 98 -17.14 -1.68 15.87
C VAL A 98 -17.72 -2.43 17.08
N SER A 99 -18.52 -1.72 17.88
CA SER A 99 -19.21 -2.26 19.06
C SER A 99 -20.53 -2.91 18.69
#